data_AF-A0A8J6EIT7-F1
#
_entry.id   AF-A0A8J6EIT7-F1
#
_cell.length_a   1.000
_cell.length_b   1.000
_cell.length_c   1.000
_cell.angle_alpha   90.00
_cell.angle_beta   90.00
_cell.angle_gamma   90.00
#
_symmetry.space_group_name_H-M   'P 1'
#
loop_
_entity.id
_entity.type
_entity.pdbx_description
1 polymer ?
#
loop_
_entity_poly.entity_id
_entity_poly.type
_entity_poly.pdbx_seq_one_letter_code
_entity_poly.pdbx_strand_id
1 'polypeptide(L)'
;MVISYWRNKFDWKKQVKILNKYPHFKTTIEGLDVHFIHVKPLHVTPGQKVYPLLMVHGWPGSFYEFYHILPLLTEPGKYGLNPNVAFEVICPSIPGYGFSEASSKKGFNANAAARIFYKLMLRLGFNEFYLQGGDWGSRITTILSQMKPESVKGLHLNFMTLQMGGLGRLKSLLIGRYMPWLVGMTREDTKRLYPYMEKNVFRIIRETGYMHIQATKPDTVGSALNDSPAGLAAYILEKFSTWTDNSFRELDEGGLDRKFSLDDLLTNIMIYWITGSIASSMRFYKENFPRNYNRTPDTKIGVSVPTGVAAFPCELVHVPRVWAKQKFRNIVSYTYMPRGGHFAAFEEPELLARDIQNFVSKVEKM
;
A
#
# COMPACT_ATOMS: atom_id res chain seq x y z
N MET A 1 -19.98 -5.12 -18.91
CA MET A 1 -19.13 -4.34 -19.87
C MET A 1 -17.67 -4.80 -19.91
N VAL A 2 -17.00 -4.96 -18.77
CA VAL A 2 -15.54 -5.22 -18.67
C VAL A 2 -15.05 -6.47 -19.40
N ILE A 3 -15.71 -7.62 -19.25
CA ILE A 3 -15.27 -8.87 -19.91
C ILE A 3 -15.29 -8.75 -21.45
N SER A 4 -16.29 -8.05 -22.00
CA SER A 4 -16.35 -7.80 -23.44
C SER A 4 -15.19 -6.90 -23.90
N TYR A 5 -14.86 -5.85 -23.13
CA TYR A 5 -13.68 -5.03 -23.40
C TYR A 5 -12.39 -5.85 -23.33
N TRP A 6 -12.22 -6.66 -22.28
CA TRP A 6 -11.04 -7.50 -22.09
C TRP A 6 -10.85 -8.48 -23.25
N ARG A 7 -11.92 -9.12 -23.71
CA ARG A 7 -11.86 -10.08 -24.82
C ARG A 7 -11.57 -9.42 -26.18
N ASN A 8 -12.15 -8.24 -26.43
CA ASN A 8 -12.25 -7.70 -27.79
C ASN A 8 -11.39 -6.45 -28.03
N LYS A 9 -10.93 -5.75 -26.98
CA LYS A 9 -10.28 -4.43 -27.11
C LYS A 9 -8.97 -4.32 -26.32
N PHE A 10 -8.88 -4.96 -25.15
CA PHE A 10 -7.68 -4.91 -24.33
C PHE A 10 -6.49 -5.57 -25.05
N ASP A 11 -5.38 -4.83 -25.18
CA ASP A 11 -4.16 -5.31 -25.83
C ASP A 11 -3.08 -5.61 -24.79
N TRP A 12 -2.98 -6.87 -24.40
CA TRP A 12 -1.93 -7.31 -23.47
C TRP A 12 -0.51 -7.05 -23.98
N LYS A 13 -0.25 -7.14 -25.29
CA LYS A 13 1.09 -6.89 -25.84
C LYS A 13 1.48 -5.43 -25.71
N LYS A 14 0.52 -4.50 -25.89
CA LYS A 14 0.71 -3.08 -25.61
C LYS A 14 1.02 -2.84 -24.13
N GLN A 15 0.30 -3.50 -23.22
CA GLN A 15 0.56 -3.38 -21.78
C GLN A 15 1.93 -3.95 -21.39
N VAL A 16 2.35 -5.08 -21.97
CA VAL A 16 3.71 -5.62 -21.77
C VAL A 16 4.78 -4.64 -22.22
N LYS A 17 4.58 -3.90 -23.32
CA LYS A 17 5.51 -2.83 -23.73
C LYS A 17 5.56 -1.69 -22.72
N ILE A 18 4.43 -1.36 -22.08
CA ILE A 18 4.37 -0.35 -21.01
C ILE A 18 5.11 -0.85 -19.76
N LEU A 19 4.85 -2.10 -19.34
CA LEU A 19 5.53 -2.75 -18.22
C LEU A 19 7.05 -2.71 -18.42
N ASN A 20 7.53 -3.17 -19.58
CA ASN A 20 8.95 -3.21 -19.91
C ASN A 20 9.61 -1.85 -20.20
N LYS A 21 8.92 -0.71 -19.99
CA LYS A 21 9.56 0.60 -20.00
C LYS A 21 10.54 0.76 -18.83
N TYR A 22 10.28 0.08 -17.72
CA TYR A 22 11.15 0.11 -16.55
C TYR A 22 11.99 -1.16 -16.45
N PRO A 23 13.21 -1.09 -15.88
CA PRO A 23 14.03 -2.27 -15.66
C PRO A 23 13.42 -3.19 -14.59
N HIS A 24 13.15 -4.44 -14.98
CA HIS A 24 12.71 -5.52 -14.09
C HIS A 24 13.87 -6.45 -13.77
N PHE A 25 13.94 -6.90 -12.51
CA PHE A 25 14.98 -7.81 -12.05
C PHE A 25 14.38 -8.93 -11.21
N LYS A 26 15.11 -10.03 -11.11
CA LYS A 26 14.87 -11.12 -10.15
C LYS A 26 16.16 -11.46 -9.44
N THR A 27 16.06 -11.76 -8.15
CA THR A 27 17.19 -12.25 -7.37
C THR A 27 16.73 -13.19 -6.26
N THR A 28 17.51 -14.23 -5.97
CA THR A 28 17.15 -15.22 -4.96
C THR A 28 17.54 -14.76 -3.56
N ILE A 29 16.58 -14.55 -2.67
CA ILE A 29 16.80 -14.14 -1.27
C ILE A 29 16.17 -15.18 -0.36
N GLU A 30 16.98 -15.78 0.51
CA GLU A 30 16.54 -16.87 1.41
C GLU A 30 15.86 -18.05 0.67
N GLY A 31 16.28 -18.31 -0.57
CA GLY A 31 15.73 -19.38 -1.40
C GLY A 31 14.43 -19.05 -2.11
N LEU A 32 14.01 -17.78 -2.14
CA LEU A 32 12.87 -17.30 -2.92
C LEU A 32 13.33 -16.36 -4.03
N ASP A 33 12.84 -16.55 -5.25
CA ASP A 33 13.06 -15.61 -6.34
C ASP A 33 12.18 -14.38 -6.18
N VAL A 34 12.82 -13.27 -5.82
CA VAL A 34 12.15 -11.98 -5.58
C VAL A 34 12.24 -11.11 -6.83
N HIS A 35 11.09 -10.79 -7.40
CA HIS A 35 10.94 -9.82 -8.47
C HIS A 35 10.88 -8.40 -7.90
N PHE A 36 11.52 -7.46 -8.60
CA PHE A 36 11.38 -6.03 -8.34
C PHE A 36 11.64 -5.21 -9.61
N ILE A 37 11.03 -4.03 -9.68
CA ILE A 37 11.48 -2.97 -10.58
C ILE A 37 12.44 -2.05 -9.85
N HIS A 38 13.44 -1.54 -10.58
CA HIS A 38 14.41 -0.58 -10.06
C HIS A 38 14.57 0.55 -11.06
N VAL A 39 14.04 1.71 -10.69
CA VAL A 39 13.95 2.88 -11.56
C VAL A 39 14.84 3.98 -11.01
N LYS A 40 15.82 4.37 -11.82
CA LYS A 40 16.76 5.44 -11.48
C LYS A 40 16.34 6.75 -12.18
N PRO A 41 16.61 7.92 -11.58
CA PRO A 41 16.56 9.18 -12.31
C PRO A 41 17.46 9.11 -13.55
N LEU A 42 16.91 9.42 -14.73
CA LEU A 42 17.68 9.42 -15.98
C LEU A 42 18.63 10.61 -16.07
N HIS A 43 18.20 11.74 -15.50
CA HIS A 43 18.93 13.01 -15.52
C HIS A 43 19.02 13.54 -14.11
N VAL A 44 20.24 13.58 -13.55
CA VAL A 44 20.51 14.20 -12.25
C VAL A 44 21.16 15.55 -12.48
N THR A 45 20.48 16.64 -12.13
CA THR A 45 21.04 17.99 -12.27
C THR A 45 22.06 18.27 -11.16
N PRO A 46 23.07 19.14 -11.41
CA PRO A 46 24.01 19.53 -10.36
C PRO A 46 23.29 20.06 -9.12
N GLY A 47 23.61 19.51 -7.95
CA GLY A 47 23.00 19.88 -6.67
C GLY A 47 21.69 19.14 -6.32
N GLN A 48 21.10 18.39 -7.26
CA GLN A 48 19.95 17.54 -6.97
C GLN A 48 20.34 16.38 -6.05
N LYS A 49 19.56 16.20 -4.98
CA LYS A 49 19.70 15.06 -4.07
C LYS A 49 18.87 13.89 -4.59
N VAL A 50 19.48 12.71 -4.63
CA VAL A 50 18.82 11.46 -5.02
C VAL A 50 18.79 10.54 -3.81
N TYR A 51 17.59 10.11 -3.41
CA TYR A 51 17.41 9.23 -2.26
C TYR A 51 16.86 7.87 -2.68
N PRO A 52 17.38 6.76 -2.12
CA PRO A 52 16.80 5.44 -2.34
C PRO A 52 15.46 5.32 -1.62
N LEU A 53 14.43 4.86 -2.34
CA LEU A 53 13.06 4.72 -1.85
C LEU A 53 12.52 3.32 -2.18
N LEU A 54 12.21 2.54 -1.14
CA LEU A 54 11.50 1.27 -1.28
C LEU A 54 9.99 1.52 -1.17
N MET A 55 9.24 1.25 -2.25
CA MET A 55 7.78 1.33 -2.28
C MET A 55 7.17 -0.08 -2.32
N VAL A 56 6.30 -0.39 -1.37
CA VAL A 56 5.70 -1.74 -1.24
C VAL A 56 4.19 -1.66 -1.46
N HIS A 57 3.69 -2.48 -2.37
CA HIS A 57 2.27 -2.55 -2.75
C HIS A 57 1.42 -3.38 -1.77
N GLY A 58 0.12 -3.45 -2.04
CA GLY A 58 -0.87 -4.19 -1.26
C GLY A 58 -1.47 -5.41 -1.96
N TRP A 59 -2.63 -5.84 -1.45
CA TRP A 59 -3.59 -6.71 -2.11
C TRP A 59 -4.91 -5.95 -2.29
N PRO A 60 -5.65 -6.10 -3.41
CA PRO A 60 -5.38 -6.94 -4.59
C PRO A 60 -4.56 -6.20 -5.66
N GLY A 61 -3.68 -5.30 -5.23
CA GLY A 61 -2.82 -4.55 -6.11
C GLY A 61 -1.49 -5.25 -6.44
N SER A 62 -0.60 -4.53 -7.10
CA SER A 62 0.70 -5.04 -7.54
C SER A 62 1.69 -3.89 -7.69
N PHE A 63 2.94 -4.21 -8.03
CA PHE A 63 3.94 -3.20 -8.38
C PHE A 63 3.48 -2.25 -9.52
N TYR A 64 2.46 -2.64 -10.31
CA TYR A 64 1.90 -1.81 -11.37
C TYR A 64 1.21 -0.54 -10.85
N GLU A 65 0.69 -0.55 -9.61
CA GLU A 65 0.07 0.63 -8.98
C GLU A 65 1.01 1.85 -8.97
N PHE A 66 2.32 1.62 -9.03
CA PHE A 66 3.32 2.67 -8.97
C PHE A 66 3.69 3.25 -10.35
N TYR A 67 3.16 2.73 -11.46
CA TYR A 67 3.63 3.13 -12.80
C TYR A 67 3.44 4.62 -13.10
N HIS A 68 2.34 5.18 -12.62
CA HIS A 68 2.03 6.60 -12.80
C HIS A 68 2.80 7.51 -11.82
N ILE A 69 3.23 6.99 -10.66
CA ILE A 69 4.01 7.76 -9.67
C ILE A 69 5.52 7.74 -9.90
N LEU A 70 6.05 6.68 -10.52
CA LEU A 70 7.49 6.55 -10.80
C LEU A 70 8.10 7.78 -11.49
N PRO A 71 7.56 8.31 -12.60
CA PRO A 71 8.19 9.44 -13.28
C PRO A 71 8.12 10.73 -12.47
N LEU A 72 7.11 10.89 -11.61
CA LEU A 72 6.98 12.01 -10.68
C LEU A 72 8.07 12.00 -9.60
N LEU A 73 8.52 10.81 -9.20
CA LEU A 73 9.55 10.63 -8.18
C LEU A 73 10.97 10.63 -8.77
N THR A 74 11.16 10.09 -9.98
CA THR A 74 12.49 9.97 -10.60
C THR A 74 12.87 11.19 -11.44
N GLU A 75 11.90 11.90 -12.03
CA GLU A 75 12.15 13.11 -12.83
C GLU A 75 11.21 14.28 -12.44
N PRO A 76 11.17 14.67 -11.15
CA PRO A 76 10.15 15.57 -10.59
C PRO A 76 10.05 16.93 -11.30
N GLY A 77 11.18 17.47 -11.78
CA GLY A 77 11.20 18.75 -12.48
C GLY A 77 10.37 18.78 -13.77
N LYS A 78 10.25 17.64 -14.48
CA LYS A 78 9.41 17.53 -15.69
C LYS A 78 7.92 17.62 -15.40
N TYR A 79 7.53 17.43 -14.14
CA TYR A 79 6.14 17.34 -13.70
C TYR A 79 5.75 18.44 -12.71
N GLY A 80 6.50 19.55 -12.65
CA GLY A 80 6.19 20.68 -11.76
C GLY A 80 6.29 20.34 -10.25
N LEU A 81 7.01 19.28 -9.92
CA LEU A 81 7.37 18.90 -8.55
C LEU A 81 8.75 19.48 -8.18
N ASN A 82 9.15 19.37 -6.91
CA ASN A 82 10.41 19.95 -6.44
C ASN A 82 11.60 19.31 -7.18
N PRO A 83 12.34 20.06 -8.03
CA PRO A 83 13.40 19.47 -8.83
C PRO A 83 14.65 19.14 -8.01
N ASN A 84 14.78 19.64 -6.78
CA ASN A 84 15.98 19.44 -5.96
C ASN A 84 16.05 18.06 -5.29
N VAL A 85 14.94 17.32 -5.27
CA VAL A 85 14.83 16.01 -4.60
C VAL A 85 14.23 15.00 -5.57
N ALA A 86 15.05 14.06 -6.05
CA ALA A 86 14.61 12.91 -6.84
C ALA A 86 14.81 11.61 -6.07
N PHE A 87 14.23 10.53 -6.58
CA PHE A 87 14.31 9.21 -5.96
C PHE A 87 14.84 8.15 -6.92
N GLU A 88 15.68 7.27 -6.39
CA GLU A 88 15.95 5.96 -6.98
C GLU A 88 14.97 4.97 -6.34
N VAL A 89 14.00 4.50 -7.13
CA VAL A 89 12.81 3.80 -6.63
C VAL A 89 12.92 2.31 -6.86
N ILE A 90 12.67 1.52 -5.80
CA ILE A 90 12.64 0.07 -5.82
C ILE A 90 11.21 -0.36 -5.46
N CYS A 91 10.54 -1.09 -6.36
CA CYS A 91 9.21 -1.65 -6.09
C CYS A 91 9.22 -3.17 -6.25
N PRO A 92 9.38 -3.94 -5.16
CA PRO A 92 9.33 -5.39 -5.22
C PRO A 92 7.90 -5.90 -5.33
N SER A 93 7.73 -7.07 -5.95
CA SER A 93 6.54 -7.89 -5.73
C SER A 93 6.68 -8.66 -4.42
N ILE A 94 5.66 -8.61 -3.57
CA ILE A 94 5.62 -9.43 -2.34
C ILE A 94 5.73 -10.91 -2.72
N PRO A 95 6.57 -11.73 -2.07
CA PRO A 95 6.63 -13.16 -2.39
C PRO A 95 5.26 -13.83 -2.32
N GLY A 96 4.89 -14.52 -3.40
CA GLY A 96 3.54 -15.03 -3.64
C GLY A 96 2.60 -14.10 -4.41
N TYR A 97 3.07 -12.91 -4.81
CA TYR A 97 2.34 -11.94 -5.64
C TYR A 97 3.09 -11.71 -6.95
N GLY A 98 2.33 -11.53 -8.03
CA GLY A 98 2.86 -11.17 -9.34
C GLY A 98 4.01 -12.09 -9.76
N PHE A 99 5.16 -11.52 -10.04
CA PHE A 99 6.32 -12.25 -10.56
C PHE A 99 7.29 -12.77 -9.49
N SER A 100 7.03 -12.53 -8.20
CA SER A 100 7.84 -13.10 -7.11
C SER A 100 7.35 -14.51 -6.76
N GLU A 101 8.30 -15.41 -6.51
CA GLU A 101 8.02 -16.79 -6.13
C GLU A 101 7.19 -16.87 -4.84
N ALA A 102 6.23 -17.79 -4.81
CA ALA A 102 5.48 -18.10 -3.61
C ALA A 102 6.29 -19.02 -2.68
N SER A 103 6.29 -18.73 -1.38
CA SER A 103 6.90 -19.64 -0.41
C SER A 103 6.25 -21.03 -0.44
N SER A 104 7.05 -22.07 -0.62
CA SER A 104 6.65 -23.48 -0.46
C SER A 104 6.49 -23.89 1.00
N LYS A 105 6.96 -23.06 1.94
CA LYS A 105 6.89 -23.27 3.39
C LYS A 105 5.85 -22.35 4.04
N LYS A 106 5.17 -22.88 5.06
CA LYS A 106 4.32 -22.07 5.96
C LYS A 106 5.16 -21.05 6.74
N GLY A 107 4.52 -20.01 7.27
CA GLY A 107 5.16 -18.97 8.09
C GLY A 107 5.65 -17.76 7.31
N PHE A 108 5.39 -17.67 5.99
CA PHE A 108 5.71 -16.48 5.20
C PHE A 108 4.70 -15.34 5.48
N ASN A 109 4.95 -14.60 6.56
CA ASN A 109 4.14 -13.46 6.99
C ASN A 109 4.85 -12.11 6.73
N ALA A 110 4.25 -11.00 7.18
CA ALA A 110 4.80 -9.66 6.96
C ALA A 110 6.19 -9.44 7.58
N ASN A 111 6.57 -10.15 8.65
CA ASN A 111 7.93 -10.09 9.20
C ASN A 111 8.94 -10.76 8.25
N ALA A 112 8.56 -11.89 7.64
CA ALA A 112 9.40 -12.55 6.64
C ALA A 112 9.57 -11.66 5.38
N ALA A 113 8.48 -11.06 4.90
CA ALA A 113 8.54 -10.12 3.78
C ALA A 113 9.43 -8.89 4.09
N ALA A 114 9.30 -8.28 5.27
CA ALA A 114 10.17 -7.19 5.70
C ALA A 114 11.64 -7.63 5.70
N ARG A 115 11.96 -8.79 6.29
CA ARG A 115 13.33 -9.32 6.27
C ARG A 115 13.89 -9.51 4.86
N ILE A 116 13.09 -10.04 3.94
CA ILE A 116 13.49 -10.22 2.53
C ILE A 116 13.75 -8.87 1.87
N PHE A 117 12.88 -7.89 2.05
CA PHE A 117 13.06 -6.58 1.44
C PHE A 117 14.23 -5.80 2.05
N TYR A 118 14.53 -5.98 3.34
CA TYR A 118 15.77 -5.45 3.93
C TYR A 118 16.99 -6.02 3.21
N LYS A 119 17.04 -7.34 3.04
CA LYS A 119 18.14 -8.02 2.33
C LYS A 119 18.22 -7.62 0.87
N LEU A 120 17.09 -7.35 0.22
CA LEU A 120 17.05 -6.80 -1.14
C LEU A 120 17.74 -5.44 -1.19
N MET A 121 17.36 -4.52 -0.30
CA MET A 121 17.96 -3.17 -0.26
C MET A 121 19.47 -3.23 0.01
N LEU A 122 19.92 -4.07 0.95
CA LEU A 122 21.35 -4.28 1.20
C LEU A 122 22.08 -4.86 -0.01
N ARG A 123 21.48 -5.84 -0.71
CA ARG A 123 22.05 -6.43 -1.93
C ARG A 123 22.19 -5.41 -3.06
N LEU A 124 21.29 -4.44 -3.13
CA LEU A 124 21.35 -3.32 -4.07
C LEU A 124 22.34 -2.22 -3.63
N GLY A 125 22.98 -2.36 -2.47
CA GLY A 125 23.99 -1.44 -1.95
C GLY A 125 23.44 -0.30 -1.09
N PHE A 126 22.16 -0.33 -0.72
CA PHE A 126 21.53 0.72 0.09
C PHE A 126 21.57 0.36 1.58
N ASN A 127 22.44 1.05 2.33
CA ASN A 127 22.53 0.90 3.79
C ASN A 127 21.55 1.80 4.55
N GLU A 128 21.18 2.94 3.96
CA GLU A 128 20.20 3.88 4.48
C GLU A 128 19.21 4.24 3.37
N PHE A 129 17.91 4.13 3.63
CA PHE A 129 16.88 4.38 2.63
C PHE A 129 15.54 4.82 3.24
N TYR A 130 14.68 5.36 2.39
CA TYR A 130 13.30 5.69 2.72
C TYR A 130 12.37 4.53 2.41
N LEU A 131 11.27 4.47 3.16
CA LEU A 131 10.21 3.49 2.99
C LEU A 131 8.88 4.15 2.66
N GLN A 132 8.12 3.54 1.78
CA GLN A 132 6.75 3.91 1.50
C GLN A 132 5.85 2.67 1.36
N GLY A 133 4.64 2.72 1.92
CA GLY A 133 3.65 1.68 1.69
C GLY A 133 2.23 2.00 2.12
N GLY A 134 1.29 1.41 1.38
CA GLY A 134 -0.14 1.28 1.72
C GLY A 134 -0.49 -0.19 1.97
N ASP A 135 -1.71 -0.48 2.45
CA ASP A 135 -2.19 -1.87 2.67
C ASP A 135 -1.16 -2.81 3.34
N TRP A 136 -0.86 -3.99 2.78
CA TRP A 136 0.21 -4.87 3.27
C TRP A 136 1.58 -4.21 3.26
N GLY A 137 1.85 -3.36 2.28
CA GLY A 137 3.07 -2.57 2.20
C GLY A 137 3.27 -1.63 3.39
N SER A 138 2.20 -1.05 3.95
CA SER A 138 2.29 -0.23 5.16
C SER A 138 2.70 -1.08 6.37
N ARG A 139 2.16 -2.30 6.48
CA ARG A 139 2.54 -3.25 7.54
C ARG A 139 3.98 -3.72 7.38
N ILE A 140 4.38 -4.11 6.18
CA ILE A 140 5.74 -4.60 5.88
C ILE A 140 6.78 -3.51 6.16
N THR A 141 6.55 -2.28 5.67
CA THR A 141 7.48 -1.16 5.89
C THR A 141 7.52 -0.72 7.35
N THR A 142 6.37 -0.71 8.05
CA THR A 142 6.33 -0.48 9.51
C THR A 142 7.19 -1.50 10.27
N ILE A 143 7.06 -2.80 9.94
CA ILE A 143 7.86 -3.85 10.57
C ILE A 143 9.35 -3.66 10.24
N LEU A 144 9.68 -3.31 9.00
CA LEU A 144 11.06 -3.02 8.60
C LEU A 144 11.67 -1.89 9.44
N SER A 145 10.92 -0.81 9.67
CA SER A 145 11.35 0.31 10.51
C SER A 145 11.53 -0.06 11.98
N GLN A 146 10.81 -1.07 12.47
CA GLN A 146 11.02 -1.61 13.83
C GLN A 146 12.23 -2.53 13.90
N MET A 147 12.44 -3.36 12.87
CA MET A 147 13.53 -4.33 12.80
C MET A 147 14.89 -3.68 12.57
N LYS A 148 14.91 -2.62 11.74
CA LYS A 148 16.12 -1.98 11.21
C LYS A 148 16.03 -0.45 11.22
N PRO A 149 15.76 0.19 12.37
CA PRO A 149 15.67 1.64 12.45
C PRO A 149 16.96 2.34 12.02
N GLU A 150 18.13 1.70 12.17
CA GLU A 150 19.43 2.22 11.76
C GLU A 150 19.59 2.37 10.24
N SER A 151 18.81 1.62 9.45
CA SER A 151 18.85 1.67 7.98
C SER A 151 17.70 2.46 7.38
N VAL A 152 16.75 2.96 8.20
CA VAL A 152 15.55 3.61 7.71
C VAL A 152 15.59 5.10 8.06
N LYS A 153 15.85 5.93 7.04
CA LYS A 153 15.87 7.40 7.19
C LYS A 153 14.49 7.96 7.50
N GLY A 154 13.44 7.35 6.94
CA GLY A 154 12.06 7.74 7.20
C GLY A 154 11.04 6.78 6.62
N LEU A 155 9.88 6.73 7.26
CA LEU A 155 8.73 5.90 6.90
C LEU A 155 7.56 6.77 6.46
N HIS A 156 7.12 6.64 5.21
CA HIS A 156 5.94 7.31 4.67
C HIS A 156 4.78 6.32 4.48
N LEU A 157 3.61 6.61 5.05
CA LEU A 157 2.45 5.73 4.99
C LEU A 157 1.24 6.44 4.38
N ASN A 158 0.52 5.75 3.51
CA ASN A 158 -0.82 6.18 3.06
C ASN A 158 -1.96 5.33 3.65
N PHE A 159 -1.62 4.28 4.39
CA PHE A 159 -2.58 3.44 5.13
C PHE A 159 -1.99 3.06 6.48
N MET A 160 -2.82 2.98 7.51
CA MET A 160 -2.38 2.51 8.82
C MET A 160 -3.50 1.82 9.58
N THR A 161 -3.16 0.70 10.22
CA THR A 161 -4.06 0.01 11.15
C THR A 161 -3.51 0.09 12.56
N LEU A 162 -4.37 0.36 13.54
CA LEU A 162 -4.02 0.30 14.96
C LEU A 162 -4.86 -0.75 15.67
N GLN A 163 -4.29 -1.41 16.67
CA GLN A 163 -5.06 -2.25 17.58
C GLN A 163 -6.20 -1.44 18.21
N MET A 164 -7.40 -2.02 18.18
CA MET A 164 -8.60 -1.42 18.74
C MET A 164 -8.68 -1.78 20.22
N GLY A 165 -8.61 -0.78 21.11
CA GLY A 165 -8.83 -1.00 22.53
C GLY A 165 -8.35 0.12 23.43
N GLY A 166 -8.64 -0.01 24.73
CA GLY A 166 -8.17 0.88 25.78
C GLY A 166 -9.13 1.99 26.16
N LEU A 167 -9.12 2.34 27.45
CA LEU A 167 -9.98 3.37 28.04
C LEU A 167 -9.78 4.75 27.39
N GLY A 168 -8.54 5.07 26.99
CA GLY A 168 -8.21 6.33 26.31
C GLY A 168 -8.90 6.48 24.96
N ARG A 169 -9.03 5.40 24.19
CA ARG A 169 -9.71 5.42 22.89
C ARG A 169 -11.22 5.54 23.07
N LEU A 170 -11.82 4.83 24.04
CA LEU A 170 -13.24 4.96 24.37
C LEU A 170 -13.59 6.41 24.78
N LYS A 171 -12.78 7.02 25.66
CA LYS A 171 -12.92 8.44 26.03
C LYS A 171 -12.83 9.35 24.81
N SER A 172 -11.86 9.11 23.92
CA SER A 172 -11.71 9.90 22.68
C SER A 172 -12.90 9.76 21.72
N LEU A 173 -13.58 8.61 21.71
CA LEU A 173 -14.78 8.40 20.90
C LEU A 173 -16.02 9.10 21.49
N LEU A 174 -16.19 9.06 22.81
CA LEU A 174 -17.34 9.71 23.45
C LEU A 174 -17.22 11.24 23.38
N ILE A 175 -16.05 11.78 23.71
CA ILE A 175 -15.81 13.23 23.78
C ILE A 175 -15.54 13.79 22.38
N GLY A 176 -14.78 13.09 21.54
CA GLY A 176 -14.28 13.62 20.26
C GLY A 176 -15.36 13.90 19.21
N ARG A 177 -16.58 13.37 19.39
CA ARG A 177 -17.75 13.75 18.59
C ARG A 177 -18.16 15.20 18.80
N TYR A 178 -18.13 15.67 20.05
CA TYR A 178 -18.66 16.97 20.45
C TYR A 178 -17.54 18.00 20.69
N MET A 179 -16.43 17.57 21.30
CA MET A 179 -15.31 18.42 21.71
C MET A 179 -13.97 17.80 21.29
N PRO A 180 -13.66 17.73 19.97
CA PRO A 180 -12.48 17.01 19.45
C PRO A 180 -11.15 17.50 20.00
N TRP A 181 -11.00 18.80 20.28
CA TRP A 181 -9.74 19.36 20.79
C TRP A 181 -9.36 18.84 22.17
N LEU A 182 -10.34 18.47 23.02
CA LEU A 182 -10.08 17.91 24.36
C LEU A 182 -9.37 16.55 24.31
N VAL A 183 -9.45 15.86 23.17
CA VAL A 183 -8.88 14.53 22.98
C VAL A 183 -7.82 14.51 21.88
N GLY A 184 -7.30 15.68 21.49
CA GLY A 184 -6.25 15.82 20.48
C GLY A 184 -6.71 15.50 19.05
N MET A 185 -8.02 15.50 18.80
CA MET A 185 -8.60 15.35 17.47
C MET A 185 -8.88 16.71 16.83
N THR A 186 -8.85 16.73 15.51
CA THR A 186 -9.27 17.86 14.69
C THR A 186 -10.74 17.71 14.26
N ARG A 187 -11.33 18.77 13.70
CA ARG A 187 -12.68 18.68 13.10
C ARG A 187 -12.70 17.71 11.91
N GLU A 188 -11.61 17.63 11.16
CA GLU A 188 -11.49 16.69 10.04
C GLU A 188 -11.46 15.23 10.52
N ASP A 189 -10.81 14.95 11.65
CA ASP A 189 -10.87 13.64 12.31
C ASP A 189 -12.30 13.25 12.65
N THR A 190 -13.08 14.17 13.22
CA THR A 190 -14.50 13.94 13.54
C THR A 190 -15.31 13.66 12.27
N LYS A 191 -15.12 14.45 11.19
CA LYS A 191 -15.82 14.23 9.91
C LYS A 191 -15.55 12.83 9.34
N ARG A 192 -14.31 12.35 9.43
CA ARG A 192 -13.89 11.05 8.89
C ARG A 192 -14.31 9.88 9.78
N LEU A 193 -14.33 10.05 11.10
CA LEU A 193 -14.72 9.01 12.04
C LEU A 193 -16.24 8.84 12.19
N TYR A 194 -17.04 9.90 12.13
CA TYR A 194 -18.47 9.84 12.45
C TYR A 194 -19.38 9.83 11.20
N PRO A 195 -20.56 9.19 11.27
CA PRO A 195 -21.09 8.38 12.39
C PRO A 195 -20.30 7.09 12.61
N TYR A 196 -19.82 6.88 13.84
CA TYR A 196 -18.79 5.88 14.13
C TYR A 196 -19.27 4.44 13.90
N MET A 197 -20.49 4.11 14.35
CA MET A 197 -21.06 2.77 14.18
C MET A 197 -21.18 2.40 12.70
N GLU A 198 -21.69 3.30 11.86
CA GLU A 198 -21.81 3.03 10.43
C GLU A 198 -20.42 2.89 9.77
N LYS A 199 -19.55 3.90 9.94
CA LYS A 199 -18.27 3.97 9.23
C LYS A 199 -17.21 2.97 9.72
N ASN A 200 -17.22 2.61 11.01
CA ASN A 200 -16.13 1.83 11.62
C ASN A 200 -16.58 0.50 12.24
N VAL A 201 -17.88 0.18 12.23
CA VAL A 201 -18.37 -1.12 12.70
C VAL A 201 -19.13 -1.82 11.58
N PHE A 202 -20.26 -1.29 11.13
CA PHE A 202 -21.09 -1.93 10.12
C PHE A 202 -20.39 -2.00 8.76
N ARG A 203 -19.71 -0.92 8.34
CA ARG A 203 -18.89 -0.94 7.13
C ARG A 203 -17.80 -2.00 7.20
N ILE A 204 -17.07 -2.11 8.32
CA ILE A 204 -16.02 -3.13 8.47
C ILE A 204 -16.61 -4.55 8.32
N ILE A 205 -17.75 -4.83 8.95
CA ILE A 205 -18.42 -6.13 8.83
C ILE A 205 -18.82 -6.43 7.37
N ARG A 206 -19.41 -5.45 6.66
CA ARG A 206 -19.80 -5.61 5.26
C ARG A 206 -18.61 -5.82 4.32
N GLU A 207 -17.49 -5.16 4.58
CA GLU A 207 -16.35 -5.10 3.64
C GLU A 207 -15.25 -6.15 3.92
N THR A 208 -15.28 -6.86 5.04
CA THR A 208 -14.20 -7.80 5.44
C THR A 208 -14.44 -9.26 5.05
N GLY A 209 -15.49 -9.56 4.29
CA GLY A 209 -15.78 -10.94 3.84
C GLY A 209 -14.62 -11.59 3.07
N TYR A 210 -14.00 -10.83 2.15
CA TYR A 210 -12.81 -11.27 1.41
C TYR A 210 -11.65 -11.64 2.35
N MET A 211 -11.39 -10.79 3.34
CA MET A 211 -10.29 -10.96 4.30
C MET A 211 -10.51 -12.21 5.14
N HIS A 212 -11.75 -12.48 5.55
CA HIS A 212 -12.08 -13.64 6.37
C HIS A 212 -11.88 -14.97 5.61
N ILE A 213 -12.38 -15.07 4.37
CA ILE A 213 -12.19 -16.30 3.57
C ILE A 213 -10.72 -16.51 3.19
N GLN A 214 -9.98 -15.44 2.89
CA GLN A 214 -8.54 -15.54 2.57
C GLN A 214 -7.68 -15.88 3.79
N ALA A 215 -8.02 -15.36 4.97
CA ALA A 215 -7.32 -15.68 6.20
C ALA A 215 -7.53 -17.14 6.65
N THR A 216 -8.58 -17.81 6.18
CA THR A 216 -8.95 -19.16 6.66
C THR A 216 -8.77 -20.24 5.59
N LYS A 217 -9.33 -20.03 4.40
CA LYS A 217 -9.43 -20.98 3.28
C LYS A 217 -8.91 -20.38 1.96
N PRO A 218 -7.69 -19.82 1.91
CA PRO A 218 -7.19 -19.14 0.72
C PRO A 218 -7.10 -20.07 -0.50
N ASP A 219 -6.70 -21.32 -0.31
CA ASP A 219 -6.60 -22.31 -1.39
C ASP A 219 -7.96 -22.67 -1.99
N THR A 220 -9.04 -22.65 -1.20
CA THR A 220 -10.40 -22.95 -1.68
C THR A 220 -10.89 -21.86 -2.62
N VAL A 221 -10.89 -20.60 -2.15
CA VAL A 221 -11.33 -19.47 -2.99
C VAL A 221 -10.35 -19.21 -4.12
N GLY A 222 -9.04 -19.32 -3.87
CA GLY A 222 -8.00 -19.10 -4.86
C GLY A 222 -8.03 -20.09 -6.02
N SER A 223 -8.43 -21.35 -5.78
CA SER A 223 -8.58 -22.35 -6.86
C SER A 223 -9.67 -21.93 -7.86
N ALA A 224 -10.82 -21.49 -7.37
CA ALA A 224 -11.90 -21.02 -8.24
C ALA A 224 -11.53 -19.74 -9.02
N LEU A 225 -10.78 -18.83 -8.39
CA LEU A 225 -10.33 -17.59 -9.03
C LEU A 225 -9.21 -17.83 -10.06
N ASN A 226 -8.38 -18.85 -9.89
CA ASN A 226 -7.38 -19.23 -10.89
C ASN A 226 -8.00 -19.91 -12.13
N ASP A 227 -9.17 -20.53 -11.99
CA ASP A 227 -9.84 -21.24 -13.10
C ASP A 227 -10.76 -20.31 -13.92
N SER A 228 -11.27 -19.24 -13.32
CA SER A 228 -12.22 -18.32 -13.96
C SER A 228 -11.65 -16.91 -14.10
N PRO A 229 -11.30 -16.43 -15.31
CA PRO A 229 -10.81 -15.06 -15.50
C PRO A 229 -11.89 -14.04 -15.18
N ALA A 230 -13.16 -14.34 -15.48
CA ALA A 230 -14.28 -13.49 -15.10
C ALA A 230 -14.47 -13.44 -13.57
N GLY A 231 -14.29 -14.57 -12.88
CA GLY A 231 -14.30 -14.65 -11.42
C GLY A 231 -13.18 -13.83 -10.80
N LEU A 232 -11.94 -13.98 -11.31
CA LEU A 232 -10.79 -13.20 -10.87
C LEU A 232 -11.03 -11.69 -11.06
N ALA A 233 -11.47 -11.28 -12.24
CA ALA A 233 -11.74 -9.89 -12.54
C ALA A 233 -12.81 -9.32 -11.61
N ALA A 234 -13.95 -10.00 -11.43
CA ALA A 234 -14.99 -9.53 -10.52
C ALA A 234 -14.49 -9.38 -9.08
N TYR A 235 -13.72 -10.36 -8.59
CA TYR A 235 -13.22 -10.38 -7.22
C TYR A 235 -12.21 -9.25 -6.94
N ILE A 236 -11.38 -8.88 -7.93
CA ILE A 236 -10.41 -7.80 -7.81
C ILE A 236 -11.05 -6.43 -8.08
N LEU A 237 -11.86 -6.30 -9.14
CA LEU A 237 -12.46 -5.02 -9.55
C LEU A 237 -13.41 -4.45 -8.51
N GLU A 238 -14.13 -5.31 -7.78
CA GLU A 238 -14.98 -4.84 -6.69
C GLU A 238 -14.19 -3.99 -5.68
N LYS A 239 -12.91 -4.34 -5.42
CA LYS A 239 -12.05 -3.56 -4.52
C LYS A 239 -11.67 -2.21 -5.14
N PHE A 240 -11.33 -2.17 -6.42
CA PHE A 240 -11.08 -0.91 -7.15
C PHE A 240 -12.31 -0.01 -7.26
N SER A 241 -13.53 -0.55 -7.10
CA SER A 241 -14.74 0.25 -6.90
C SER A 241 -14.81 0.75 -5.46
N THR A 242 -15.03 -0.15 -4.51
CA THR A 242 -15.43 0.18 -3.14
C THR A 242 -14.34 0.90 -2.34
N TRP A 243 -13.06 0.58 -2.59
CA TRP A 243 -11.94 1.12 -1.83
C TRP A 243 -11.40 2.44 -2.40
N THR A 244 -11.81 2.80 -3.61
CA THR A 244 -11.57 4.12 -4.18
C THR A 244 -12.57 5.13 -3.64
N ASP A 245 -13.87 4.77 -3.66
CA ASP A 245 -14.90 5.52 -2.96
C ASP A 245 -16.04 4.58 -2.56
N ASN A 246 -16.40 4.59 -1.28
CA ASN A 246 -17.44 3.70 -0.76
C ASN A 246 -18.82 3.95 -1.41
N SER A 247 -19.07 5.18 -1.89
CA SER A 247 -20.31 5.54 -2.58
C SER A 247 -20.45 4.87 -3.95
N PHE A 248 -19.36 4.35 -4.54
CA PHE A 248 -19.42 3.70 -5.86
C PHE A 248 -20.19 2.39 -5.84
N ARG A 249 -20.41 1.79 -4.67
CA ARG A 249 -21.27 0.61 -4.48
C ARG A 249 -22.72 0.81 -4.92
N GLU A 250 -23.18 2.05 -4.89
CA GLU A 250 -24.55 2.42 -5.27
C GLU A 250 -24.66 2.74 -6.77
N LEU A 251 -23.54 2.67 -7.52
CA LEU A 251 -23.52 2.88 -8.96
C LEU A 251 -23.66 1.53 -9.68
N ASP A 252 -24.51 1.47 -10.70
CA ASP A 252 -24.73 0.25 -11.49
C ASP A 252 -23.44 -0.33 -12.10
N GLU A 253 -22.51 0.54 -12.53
CA GLU A 253 -21.22 0.14 -13.14
C GLU A 253 -20.04 0.14 -12.13
N GLY A 254 -20.31 0.37 -10.84
CA GLY A 254 -19.27 0.38 -9.79
C GLY A 254 -18.23 1.51 -9.89
N GLY A 255 -18.44 2.51 -10.75
CA GLY A 255 -17.55 3.68 -10.86
C GLY A 255 -16.09 3.39 -11.25
N LEU A 256 -15.82 2.22 -11.85
CA LEU A 256 -14.46 1.75 -12.17
C LEU A 256 -13.68 2.67 -13.12
N ASP A 257 -14.38 3.42 -13.97
CA ASP A 257 -13.82 4.33 -14.98
C ASP A 257 -13.62 5.77 -14.46
N ARG A 258 -13.99 6.06 -13.21
CA ARG A 258 -13.88 7.41 -12.63
C ARG A 258 -12.45 7.79 -12.28
N LYS A 259 -11.61 6.81 -11.93
CA LYS A 259 -10.22 7.01 -11.49
C LYS A 259 -9.20 6.21 -12.28
N PHE A 260 -9.64 5.14 -12.95
CA PHE A 260 -8.75 4.25 -13.65
C PHE A 260 -9.21 4.05 -15.09
N SER A 261 -8.27 3.80 -15.99
CA SER A 261 -8.63 3.25 -17.29
C SER A 261 -8.91 1.74 -17.16
N LEU A 262 -9.74 1.18 -18.04
CA LEU A 262 -9.92 -0.28 -18.10
C LEU A 262 -8.61 -1.00 -18.45
N ASP A 263 -7.75 -0.37 -19.25
CA ASP A 263 -6.41 -0.87 -19.55
C ASP A 263 -5.56 -1.02 -18.27
N ASP A 264 -5.60 -0.03 -17.38
CA ASP A 264 -4.88 -0.05 -16.11
C ASP A 264 -5.40 -1.15 -15.17
N LEU A 265 -6.72 -1.22 -15.00
CA LEU A 265 -7.35 -2.23 -14.14
C LEU A 265 -7.09 -3.66 -14.65
N LEU A 266 -7.25 -3.88 -15.96
CA LEU A 266 -7.00 -5.17 -16.57
C LEU A 266 -5.51 -5.53 -16.59
N THR A 267 -4.61 -4.56 -16.62
CA THR A 267 -3.17 -4.83 -16.49
C THR A 267 -2.84 -5.39 -15.11
N ASN A 268 -3.39 -4.81 -14.04
CA ASN A 268 -3.24 -5.37 -12.69
C ASN A 268 -3.83 -6.79 -12.60
N ILE A 269 -5.03 -7.02 -13.15
CA ILE A 269 -5.68 -8.35 -13.16
C ILE A 269 -4.87 -9.37 -13.97
N MET A 270 -4.34 -8.96 -15.13
CA MET A 270 -3.51 -9.82 -15.98
C MET A 270 -2.24 -10.26 -15.26
N ILE A 271 -1.62 -9.40 -14.45
CA ILE A 271 -0.47 -9.78 -13.63
C ILE A 271 -0.81 -10.93 -12.69
N TYR A 272 -2.00 -10.94 -12.09
CA TYR A 272 -2.47 -12.08 -11.27
C TYR A 272 -2.81 -13.32 -12.11
N TRP A 273 -3.47 -13.12 -13.25
CA TRP A 273 -3.94 -14.18 -14.13
C TRP A 273 -2.77 -14.98 -14.72
N ILE A 274 -1.81 -14.31 -15.35
CA ILE A 274 -0.71 -14.98 -16.08
C ILE A 274 0.29 -15.66 -15.15
N THR A 275 0.39 -15.22 -13.90
CA THR A 275 1.30 -15.81 -12.91
C THR A 275 0.61 -16.85 -12.04
N GLY A 276 -0.72 -16.98 -12.14
CA GLY A 276 -1.53 -17.85 -11.28
C GLY A 276 -1.43 -17.47 -9.80
N SER A 277 -1.07 -16.22 -9.47
CA SER A 277 -0.64 -15.83 -8.12
C SER A 277 -1.78 -15.47 -7.18
N ILE A 278 -3.05 -15.60 -7.57
CA ILE A 278 -4.16 -15.21 -6.70
C ILE A 278 -4.19 -16.07 -5.42
N ALA A 279 -4.08 -17.40 -5.55
CA ALA A 279 -4.09 -18.29 -4.40
C ALA A 279 -2.88 -18.05 -3.47
N SER A 280 -1.67 -17.90 -4.02
CA SER A 280 -0.47 -17.63 -3.23
C SER A 280 -0.52 -16.28 -2.53
N SER A 281 -1.08 -15.24 -3.19
CA SER A 281 -1.25 -13.93 -2.57
C SER A 281 -2.22 -13.99 -1.37
N MET A 282 -3.30 -14.77 -1.49
CA MET A 282 -4.29 -14.94 -0.42
C MET A 282 -3.74 -15.73 0.77
N ARG A 283 -2.78 -16.65 0.56
CA ARG A 283 -2.10 -17.34 1.66
C ARG A 283 -1.37 -16.35 2.59
N PHE A 284 -0.96 -15.19 2.09
CA PHE A 284 -0.37 -14.13 2.92
C PHE A 284 -1.32 -13.64 4.02
N TYR A 285 -2.63 -13.57 3.76
CA TYR A 285 -3.62 -13.29 4.80
C TYR A 285 -3.59 -14.38 5.89
N LYS A 286 -3.68 -15.65 5.50
CA LYS A 286 -3.65 -16.77 6.45
C LYS A 286 -2.41 -16.80 7.33
N GLU A 287 -1.25 -16.44 6.79
CA GLU A 287 0.02 -16.37 7.55
C GLU A 287 0.09 -15.15 8.48
N ASN A 288 -0.67 -14.10 8.20
CA ASN A 288 -0.69 -12.85 8.97
C ASN A 288 -1.84 -12.73 9.99
N PHE A 289 -2.78 -13.68 9.97
CA PHE A 289 -3.87 -13.84 10.95
C PHE A 289 -3.71 -15.15 11.76
N PRO A 290 -2.59 -15.37 12.48
CA PRO A 290 -2.41 -16.57 13.28
C PRO A 290 -3.36 -16.59 14.48
N ARG A 291 -3.61 -17.79 15.03
CA ARG A 291 -4.49 -18.03 16.20
C ARG A 291 -4.21 -17.10 17.41
N ASN A 292 -3.00 -16.56 17.55
CA ASN A 292 -2.57 -15.68 18.64
C ASN A 292 -2.05 -14.31 18.16
N TYR A 293 -2.87 -13.55 17.45
CA TYR A 293 -2.53 -12.21 16.92
C TYR A 293 -1.97 -11.24 17.98
N ASN A 294 -2.47 -11.28 19.22
CA ASN A 294 -2.07 -10.36 20.30
C ASN A 294 -0.70 -10.67 20.96
N ARG A 295 0.03 -11.68 20.48
CA ARG A 295 1.33 -12.08 21.03
C ARG A 295 2.53 -11.76 20.13
N THR A 296 2.33 -11.19 18.94
CA THR A 296 3.47 -10.92 18.06
C THR A 296 4.17 -9.61 18.47
N PRO A 297 5.51 -9.59 18.68
CA PRO A 297 6.22 -8.41 19.20
C PRO A 297 6.05 -7.15 18.34
N ASP A 298 5.89 -7.31 17.03
CA ASP A 298 5.65 -6.22 16.08
C ASP A 298 4.42 -5.40 16.44
N THR A 299 3.40 -5.97 17.09
CA THR A 299 2.21 -5.22 17.53
C THR A 299 2.50 -4.26 18.69
N LYS A 300 3.44 -4.61 19.58
CA LYS A 300 3.74 -3.87 20.81
C LYS A 300 4.90 -2.88 20.67
N ILE A 301 5.83 -3.15 19.77
CA ILE A 301 7.01 -2.30 19.55
C ILE A 301 6.57 -1.00 18.85
N GLY A 302 7.07 0.15 19.31
CA GLY A 302 6.84 1.44 18.64
C GLY A 302 7.81 1.66 17.48
N VAL A 303 7.45 2.56 16.56
CA VAL A 303 8.33 3.04 15.48
C VAL A 303 8.92 4.38 15.91
N SER A 304 10.25 4.47 15.96
CA SER A 304 10.98 5.68 16.37
C SER A 304 11.52 6.51 15.20
N VAL A 305 11.65 5.93 14.00
CA VAL A 305 12.13 6.66 12.81
C VAL A 305 11.16 7.78 12.42
N PRO A 306 11.64 8.86 11.78
CA PRO A 306 10.77 9.92 11.25
C PRO A 306 9.65 9.33 10.40
N THR A 307 8.40 9.65 10.73
CA THR A 307 7.21 9.07 10.09
C THR A 307 6.35 10.16 9.46
N GLY A 308 5.97 9.97 8.20
CA GLY A 308 5.00 10.77 7.46
C GLY A 308 3.73 9.98 7.20
N VAL A 309 2.57 10.64 7.29
CA VAL A 309 1.27 10.01 7.02
C VAL A 309 0.47 10.86 6.03
N ALA A 310 0.08 10.26 4.91
CA ALA A 310 -0.89 10.80 3.96
C ALA A 310 -2.28 10.21 4.25
N ALA A 311 -3.15 10.98 4.89
CA ALA A 311 -4.50 10.54 5.24
C ALA A 311 -5.46 10.82 4.07
N PHE A 312 -5.72 9.82 3.23
CA PHE A 312 -6.71 9.88 2.15
C PHE A 312 -8.15 9.82 2.69
N PRO A 313 -9.08 10.63 2.16
CA PRO A 313 -10.42 10.76 2.72
C PRO A 313 -11.30 9.50 2.52
N CYS A 314 -11.08 8.75 1.45
CA CYS A 314 -11.85 7.55 1.13
C CYS A 314 -11.16 6.24 1.56
N GLU A 315 -10.13 6.33 2.40
CA GLU A 315 -9.45 5.16 2.95
C GLU A 315 -10.38 4.28 3.83
N LEU A 316 -10.09 2.98 3.89
CA LEU A 316 -10.87 1.95 4.58
C LEU A 316 -11.06 2.24 6.06
N VAL A 317 -10.04 2.82 6.70
CA VAL A 317 -10.09 3.29 8.09
C VAL A 317 -9.37 4.62 8.21
N HIS A 318 -9.97 5.54 8.97
CA HIS A 318 -9.30 6.79 9.34
C HIS A 318 -8.68 6.65 10.73
N VAL A 319 -7.41 7.04 10.86
CA VAL A 319 -6.69 6.98 12.12
C VAL A 319 -6.14 8.35 12.49
N PRO A 320 -6.82 9.11 13.37
CA PRO A 320 -6.35 10.40 13.86
C PRO A 320 -4.90 10.40 14.32
N ARG A 321 -4.21 11.53 14.10
CA ARG A 321 -2.79 11.72 14.48
C ARG A 321 -2.52 11.37 15.94
N VAL A 322 -3.42 11.73 16.86
CA VAL A 322 -3.30 11.43 18.30
C VAL A 322 -3.28 9.93 18.58
N TRP A 323 -4.03 9.13 17.82
CA TRP A 323 -3.99 7.67 17.93
C TRP A 323 -2.74 7.10 17.26
N ALA A 324 -2.38 7.63 16.08
CA ALA A 324 -1.17 7.23 15.35
C ALA A 324 0.09 7.31 16.24
N LYS A 325 0.19 8.33 17.10
CA LYS A 325 1.30 8.54 18.03
C LYS A 325 1.55 7.40 19.02
N GLN A 326 0.56 6.53 19.27
CA GLN A 326 0.74 5.35 20.12
C GLN A 326 1.72 4.35 19.50
N LYS A 327 1.71 4.27 18.15
CA LYS A 327 2.59 3.39 17.38
C LYS A 327 3.80 4.12 16.85
N PHE A 328 3.59 5.28 16.23
CA PHE A 328 4.61 6.07 15.55
C PHE A 328 5.04 7.22 16.45
N ARG A 329 6.17 7.07 17.13
CA ARG A 329 6.62 8.01 18.17
C ARG A 329 7.13 9.33 17.61
N ASN A 330 7.56 9.34 16.36
CA ASN A 330 8.15 10.51 15.68
C ASN A 330 7.39 10.87 14.38
N ILE A 331 6.14 11.32 14.50
CA ILE A 331 5.36 11.78 13.33
C ILE A 331 5.75 13.22 12.95
N VAL A 332 6.52 13.35 11.87
CA VAL A 332 7.04 14.64 11.34
C VAL A 332 6.11 15.29 10.32
N SER A 333 5.29 14.50 9.61
CA SER A 333 4.21 14.99 8.76
C SER A 333 2.94 14.16 8.93
N TYR A 334 1.79 14.84 8.90
CA TYR A 334 0.47 14.22 8.89
C TYR A 334 -0.41 15.10 8.02
N THR A 335 -0.71 14.65 6.81
CA THR A 335 -1.34 15.45 5.76
C THR A 335 -2.74 14.90 5.49
N TYR A 336 -3.77 15.74 5.64
CA TYR A 336 -5.11 15.40 5.16
C TYR A 336 -5.18 15.63 3.66
N MET A 337 -5.28 14.55 2.89
CA MET A 337 -5.42 14.66 1.43
C MET A 337 -6.81 15.17 1.05
N PRO A 338 -6.92 15.97 -0.03
CA PRO A 338 -8.19 16.54 -0.46
C PRO A 338 -9.13 15.53 -1.13
N ARG A 339 -8.59 14.46 -1.72
CA ARG A 339 -9.31 13.42 -2.47
C ARG A 339 -8.47 12.14 -2.56
N GLY A 340 -9.09 11.07 -3.04
CA GLY A 340 -8.49 9.73 -3.20
C GLY A 340 -8.86 8.76 -2.08
N GLY A 341 -8.71 7.47 -2.35
CA GLY A 341 -9.00 6.37 -1.46
C GLY A 341 -7.77 5.50 -1.19
N HIS A 342 -7.96 4.19 -1.22
CA HIS A 342 -6.99 3.20 -0.79
C HIS A 342 -5.78 3.07 -1.74
N PHE A 343 -6.00 3.14 -3.05
CA PHE A 343 -4.96 2.93 -4.06
C PHE A 343 -4.23 4.24 -4.37
N ALA A 344 -3.72 4.92 -3.35
CA ALA A 344 -3.23 6.30 -3.40
C ALA A 344 -2.28 6.60 -4.57
N ALA A 345 -1.30 5.73 -4.82
CA ALA A 345 -0.34 5.90 -5.92
C ALA A 345 -0.96 5.73 -7.31
N PHE A 346 -2.03 4.96 -7.40
CA PHE A 346 -2.71 4.64 -8.65
C PHE A 346 -3.85 5.63 -8.95
N GLU A 347 -4.51 6.14 -7.91
CA GLU A 347 -5.62 7.10 -8.00
C GLU A 347 -5.15 8.56 -8.08
N GLU A 348 -4.17 8.93 -7.26
CA GLU A 348 -3.74 10.32 -7.07
C GLU A 348 -2.20 10.43 -6.99
N PRO A 349 -1.48 9.99 -8.05
CA PRO A 349 -0.02 9.88 -8.05
C PRO A 349 0.68 11.21 -7.73
N GLU A 350 0.16 12.33 -8.25
CA GLU A 350 0.73 13.67 -8.00
C GLU A 350 0.60 14.11 -6.54
N LEU A 351 -0.54 13.82 -5.89
CA LEU A 351 -0.75 14.16 -4.48
C LEU A 351 0.20 13.36 -3.60
N LEU A 352 0.32 12.06 -3.86
CA LEU A 352 1.21 11.20 -3.09
C LEU A 352 2.68 11.55 -3.32
N ALA A 353 3.12 11.78 -4.56
CA ALA A 353 4.51 12.13 -4.87
C ALA A 353 4.93 13.45 -4.18
N ARG A 354 4.07 14.46 -4.23
CA ARG A 354 4.31 15.75 -3.56
C ARG A 354 4.41 15.59 -2.05
N ASP A 355 3.57 14.76 -1.44
CA ASP A 355 3.62 14.52 0.00
C ASP A 355 4.88 13.75 0.43
N ILE A 356 5.31 12.75 -0.37
CA ILE A 356 6.58 12.03 -0.17
C ILE A 356 7.75 13.02 -0.23
N GLN A 357 7.83 13.87 -1.27
CA GLN A 357 8.89 14.88 -1.39
C GLN A 357 8.91 15.85 -0.21
N ASN A 358 7.74 16.34 0.20
CA ASN A 358 7.60 17.25 1.33
C ASN A 358 8.03 16.60 2.65
N PHE A 359 7.66 15.33 2.86
CA PHE A 359 8.09 14.54 4.00
C PHE A 359 9.62 14.38 4.03
N VAL A 360 10.21 13.88 2.94
CA VAL A 360 11.66 13.68 2.83
C VAL A 360 12.42 14.99 3.03
N SER A 361 11.95 16.09 2.42
CA SER A 361 12.56 17.41 2.59
C SER A 361 12.50 17.93 4.02
N LYS A 362 11.51 17.50 4.84
CA LYS A 362 11.46 17.82 6.27
C LYS A 362 12.46 16.98 7.06
N VAL A 363 12.54 15.67 6.76
CA VAL A 363 13.48 14.76 7.42
C VAL A 363 14.93 15.18 7.19
N GLU A 364 15.28 15.57 5.96
CA GLU A 364 16.66 15.97 5.61
C GLU A 364 17.07 17.34 6.17
N LYS A 365 16.15 18.08 6.79
CA LYS A 365 16.41 19.36 7.47
C LYS A 365 16.51 19.23 8.99
N MET A 366 16.16 18.06 9.54
CA MET A 366 16.29 17.74 10.96
C MET A 366 17.71 17.31 11.26
#